data_AF-A0A450VAY4-F1
#
_entry.id   AF-A0A450VAY4-F1
#
_cell.length_a   1.000
_cell.length_b   1.000
_cell.length_c   1.000
_cell.angle_alpha   90.00
_cell.angle_beta   90.00
_cell.angle_gamma   90.00
#
_symmetry.space_group_name_H-M   'P 1'
#
loop_
_entity.id
_entity.type
_entity.pdbx_description
1 polymer ?
#
loop_
_entity_poly.entity_id
_entity_poly.type
_entity_poly.pdbx_seq_one_letter_code
_entity_poly.pdbx_strand_id
1 'polypeptide(L)' 'MEVIEERHGLRSTLVASQLPVDLWHDHIGEPTLADAILDRLIHNAHRLPLHGESMRRYLDRILSDLTAINDEKFDHRD' A
#
# COMPACT_ATOMS: atom_id res chain seq x y z
N MET A 1 -6.27 18.08 8.60
CA MET A 1 -6.63 18.52 7.23
C MET A 1 -5.65 19.54 6.63
N GLU A 2 -4.74 20.15 7.40
CA GLU A 2 -3.79 21.17 6.88
C GLU A 2 -2.95 20.75 5.67
N VAL A 3 -2.32 19.57 5.71
CA VAL A 3 -1.38 19.15 4.65
C VAL A 3 -2.06 18.90 3.29
N ILE A 4 -3.33 18.48 3.30
CA ILE A 4 -4.08 18.25 2.06
C ILE A 4 -4.52 19.59 1.46
N GLU A 5 -5.00 20.50 2.31
CA GLU A 5 -5.43 21.85 1.92
C GLU A 5 -4.27 22.65 1.31
N GLU A 6 -3.10 22.62 1.96
CA GLU A 6 -1.93 23.36 1.49
C GLU A 6 -1.38 22.83 0.15
N ARG A 7 -1.71 21.58 -0.22
CA ARG A 7 -1.23 20.95 -1.46
C ARG A 7 -2.26 20.91 -2.57
N HIS A 8 -3.54 21.08 -2.25
CA HIS A 8 -4.63 20.97 -3.20
C HIS A 8 -4.47 21.96 -4.36
N GLY A 9 -4.46 21.45 -5.59
CA GLY A 9 -4.30 22.26 -6.81
C GLY A 9 -2.87 22.81 -7.07
N LEU A 10 -1.92 22.62 -6.16
CA LEU A 10 -0.55 23.16 -6.27
C LEU A 10 0.49 22.09 -6.59
N ARG A 11 0.34 20.87 -6.06
CA ARG A 11 1.31 19.77 -6.25
C ARG A 11 0.61 18.41 -6.30
N SER A 12 1.17 17.49 -7.09
CA SER A 12 0.72 16.08 -7.11
C SER A 12 0.92 15.43 -5.74
N THR A 13 -0.05 14.63 -5.30
CA THR A 13 -0.04 13.93 -4.01
C THR A 13 -0.33 12.44 -4.23
N LEU A 14 0.53 11.58 -3.67
CA LEU A 14 0.33 10.13 -3.66
C LEU A 14 -0.12 9.69 -2.27
N VAL A 15 -1.18 8.89 -2.21
CA VAL A 15 -1.66 8.26 -0.97
C VAL A 15 -1.73 6.75 -1.18
N ALA A 16 -1.18 5.99 -0.24
CA ALA A 16 -1.30 4.53 -0.19
C ALA A 16 -2.11 4.14 1.03
N SER A 17 -3.12 3.29 0.84
CA SER A 17 -3.99 2.81 1.92
C SER A 17 -4.16 1.30 1.83
N GLN A 18 -4.34 0.66 2.99
CA GLN A 18 -4.74 -0.74 3.07
C GLN A 18 -6.25 -0.93 2.95
N LEU A 19 -7.03 0.16 3.02
CA LEU A 19 -8.48 0.14 2.91
C LEU A 19 -8.90 0.69 1.54
N PRO A 20 -9.85 0.03 0.85
CA PRO A 20 -10.58 0.62 -0.26
C PRO A 20 -11.16 1.99 0.11
N VAL A 21 -11.16 2.92 -0.85
CA VAL A 21 -11.66 4.30 -0.63
C VAL A 21 -13.10 4.31 -0.12
N ASP A 22 -13.92 3.39 -0.59
CA ASP A 22 -15.34 3.29 -0.21
C ASP A 22 -15.53 3.00 1.29
N LEU A 23 -14.52 2.44 1.97
CA LEU A 23 -14.53 2.19 3.41
C LEU A 23 -13.93 3.34 4.23
N TRP A 24 -13.37 4.37 3.60
CA TRP A 24 -12.72 5.46 4.32
C TRP A 24 -13.73 6.28 5.11
N HIS A 25 -14.91 6.51 4.54
CA HIS A 25 -15.94 7.32 5.19
C HIS A 25 -16.32 6.72 6.56
N ASP A 26 -16.57 5.41 6.59
CA ASP A 26 -16.90 4.69 7.84
C ASP A 26 -15.69 4.58 8.79
N HIS A 27 -14.48 4.42 8.25
CA HIS A 27 -13.27 4.24 9.06
C HIS A 27 -12.80 5.53 9.74
N ILE A 28 -13.02 6.69 9.11
CA ILE A 28 -12.67 8.01 9.69
C ILE A 28 -13.58 8.34 10.88
N GLY A 29 -14.84 7.89 10.85
CA GLY A 29 -15.79 8.02 11.96
C GLY A 29 -16.33 9.44 12.21
N GLU A 30 -15.83 10.44 11.49
CA GLU A 30 -16.33 11.82 11.53
C GLU A 30 -16.77 12.25 10.12
N PRO A 31 -18.10 12.33 9.87
CA PRO A 31 -18.64 12.54 8.53
C PRO A 31 -18.12 13.80 7.84
N THR A 32 -18.04 14.92 8.56
CA THR A 32 -17.61 16.21 7.97
C THR A 32 -16.18 16.13 7.46
N LEU A 33 -15.27 15.57 8.25
CA LEU A 33 -13.89 15.39 7.85
C LEU A 33 -13.75 14.33 6.75
N ALA A 34 -14.53 13.26 6.81
CA ALA A 34 -14.54 12.24 5.77
C ALA A 34 -14.94 12.83 4.40
N ASP A 35 -16.07 13.53 4.34
CA ASP A 35 -16.52 14.22 3.13
C ASP A 35 -15.48 15.21 2.63
N ALA A 36 -14.94 16.02 3.54
CA ALA A 36 -13.95 17.04 3.20
C ALA A 36 -12.66 16.42 2.60
N ILE A 37 -12.20 15.28 3.12
CA ILE A 37 -11.04 14.54 2.61
C ILE A 37 -11.36 13.92 1.25
N LEU A 38 -12.51 13.25 1.11
CA LEU A 38 -12.91 12.60 -0.13
C LEU A 38 -13.05 13.61 -1.28
N ASP A 39 -13.67 14.76 -1.02
CA ASP A 39 -13.83 15.81 -2.03
C ASP A 39 -12.49 16.38 -2.52
N ARG A 40 -11.49 16.54 -1.64
CA ARG A 40 -10.22 17.18 -2.00
C ARG A 40 -9.19 16.21 -2.55
N LEU A 41 -9.12 15.00 -1.99
CA LEU A 41 -8.13 14.00 -2.40
C LEU A 41 -8.66 13.12 -3.52
N ILE A 42 -9.90 12.64 -3.43
CA ILE A 42 -10.39 11.56 -4.29
C ILE A 42 -11.03 12.09 -5.57
N HIS A 43 -11.70 13.25 -5.53
CA HIS A 43 -12.44 13.80 -6.67
C HIS A 43 -11.60 13.88 -7.95
N ASN A 44 -10.30 14.18 -7.83
CA ASN A 44 -9.35 14.27 -8.95
C ASN A 44 -8.29 13.15 -8.95
N ALA A 45 -8.41 12.13 -8.10
CA ALA A 45 -7.39 11.09 -7.98
C ALA A 45 -7.54 9.99 -9.02
N HIS A 46 -6.39 9.55 -9.54
CA HIS A 46 -6.29 8.24 -10.19
C HIS A 46 -6.23 7.14 -9.12
N ARG A 47 -7.21 6.24 -9.16
CA ARG A 47 -7.30 5.10 -8.22
C ARG A 47 -6.61 3.89 -8.83
N LEU A 48 -5.64 3.34 -8.09
CA LEU A 48 -4.87 2.15 -8.47
C LEU A 48 -5.09 1.05 -7.41
N PRO A 49 -6.15 0.23 -7.55
CA PRO A 49 -6.35 -0.91 -6.67
C PRO A 49 -5.23 -1.93 -6.90
N LEU A 50 -4.45 -2.19 -5.85
CA LEU A 50 -3.36 -3.16 -5.88
C LEU A 50 -3.88 -4.53 -5.46
N HIS A 51 -3.50 -5.56 -6.21
CA HIS A 51 -3.86 -6.95 -5.96
C HIS A 51 -2.60 -7.82 -5.93
N GLY A 52 -2.71 -8.98 -5.28
CA GLY A 52 -1.64 -9.97 -5.20
C GLY A 52 -1.07 -10.14 -3.79
N GLU A 53 -0.13 -11.07 -3.66
CA GLU A 53 0.52 -11.35 -2.38
C GLU A 53 1.52 -10.25 -1.98
N SER A 54 1.83 -10.19 -0.69
CA SER A 54 2.84 -9.26 -0.20
C SER A 54 4.20 -9.57 -0.83
N MET A 55 4.86 -8.54 -1.37
CA MET A 55 6.24 -8.64 -1.82
C MET A 55 7.20 -9.13 -0.73
N ARG A 56 6.86 -8.94 0.55
CA ARG A 56 7.62 -9.51 1.68
C ARG A 56 7.64 -11.04 1.63
N ARG A 57 6.47 -11.67 1.45
CA ARG A 57 6.39 -13.14 1.31
C ARG A 57 7.11 -13.65 0.07
N TYR A 58 7.04 -12.89 -1.02
CA TYR A 58 7.78 -13.22 -2.23
C TYR A 58 9.29 -13.25 -1.99
N LEU A 59 9.81 -12.24 -1.27
CA LEU A 59 11.21 -12.18 -0.89
C LEU A 59 11.59 -13.33 0.05
N ASP A 60 10.77 -13.58 1.07
CA ASP A 60 11.00 -14.67 2.03
C ASP A 60 11.08 -16.04 1.32
N ARG A 61 10.19 -16.28 0.35
CA ARG A 61 10.23 -17.50 -0.48
C ARG A 61 11.53 -17.60 -1.26
N ILE A 62 11.93 -16.54 -1.97
CA ILE A 62 13.19 -16.54 -2.73
C ILE A 62 14.39 -16.84 -1.82
N LEU A 63 14.44 -16.19 -0.66
CA LEU A 63 15.55 -16.38 0.27
C LEU A 63 15.58 -17.80 0.81
N SER A 64 14.42 -18.37 1.14
CA SER A 64 14.30 -19.77 1.58
C SER A 64 14.77 -20.75 0.51
N ASP A 65 14.36 -20.53 -0.75
CA ASP A 65 14.73 -21.38 -1.89
C ASP A 65 16.25 -21.33 -2.14
N LEU A 66 16.86 -20.15 -2.05
CA LEU A 66 18.31 -19.98 -2.22
C LEU A 66 19.13 -20.64 -1.09
N THR A 67 18.62 -20.62 0.14
CA THR A 67 19.26 -21.32 1.27
C THR A 67 19.19 -22.83 1.09
N ALA A 68 18.03 -23.38 0.71
CA ALA A 68 17.86 -24.81 0.48
C ALA A 68 18.81 -25.36 -0.61
N ILE A 69 19.00 -24.60 -1.70
CA ILE A 69 19.94 -24.96 -2.78
C ILE A 69 21.39 -25.01 -2.28
N ASN A 70 21.77 -24.15 -1.35
CA ASN A 70 23.12 -24.19 -0.79
C ASN A 70 23.31 -25.42 0.10
N ASP A 71 22.35 -25.71 0.97
CA ASP A 71 22.43 -26.85 1.89
C ASP A 71 22.53 -28.19 1.15
N GLU A 72 21.77 -28.40 0.06
CA GLU A 72 21.88 -29.59 -0.80
C GLU A 72 23.24 -29.77 -1.47
N LYS A 73 23.95 -28.68 -1.80
CA LYS A 73 25.29 -28.74 -2.42
C LYS A 73 26.40 -29.07 -1.43
N PHE A 74 26.17 -28.91 -0.14
CA PHE A 74 27.14 -29.24 0.91
C PHE A 74 27.01 -30.70 1.40
N ASP A 75 25.84 -31.34 1.21
CA ASP A 75 25.56 -32.72 1.64
C ASP A 75 26.14 -33.82 0.71
N HIS A 76 26.67 -33.45 -0.45
CA HIS A 76 27.30 -34.38 -1.40
C HIS A 76 28.84 -34.36 -1.37
N ARG A 77 29.44 -33.93 -0.26
CA ARG A 77 30.90 -33.97 -0.03
C ARG A 77 31.25 -34.85 1.18
N ASP A 78 30.85 -36.11 1.13
CA ASP A 78 31.44 -37.20 1.92
C ASP A 78 32.12 -38.21 0.99
#